data_AF-A0A2E9ALJ5-F1
#
_entry.id   AF-A0A2E9ALJ5-F1
#
_cell.length_a   1.000
_cell.length_b   1.000
_cell.length_c   1.000
_cell.angle_alpha   90.00
_cell.angle_beta   90.00
_cell.angle_gamma   90.00
#
_symmetry.space_group_name_H-M   'P 1'
#
loop_
_entity.id
_entity.type
_entity.pdbx_description
1 polymer ?
#
loop_
_entity_poly.entity_id
_entity_poly.type
_entity_poly.pdbx_seq_one_letter_code
_entity_poly.pdbx_strand_id
1 'polypeptide(L)' 'MENKPRRRSATGAYIVFLIAAVTLMTVPVFTFADRVEPLVFGLPFNLFWIVLVELAAFVAILCFYVYEHGRGSET' A
#
# COMPACT_ATOMS: atom_id res chain seq x y z
N MET A 1 2.86 38.29 6.25
CA MET A 1 2.83 37.15 5.32
C MET A 1 2.64 35.90 6.17
N GLU A 2 1.38 35.44 6.28
CA GLU A 2 1.01 34.25 7.06
C GLU A 2 1.77 33.04 6.51
N ASN A 3 2.80 32.59 7.23
CA ASN A 3 3.55 31.40 6.85
C ASN A 3 2.72 30.18 7.29
N LYS A 4 1.75 29.81 6.45
CA LYS A 4 0.96 28.59 6.63
C LYS A 4 1.97 27.45 6.71
N PRO A 5 2.08 26.72 7.84
CA PRO A 5 3.04 25.64 7.96
C PRO A 5 2.80 24.72 6.78
N ARG A 6 3.83 24.55 5.96
CA ARG A 6 3.78 23.71 4.76
C ARG A 6 3.61 22.28 5.25
N ARG A 7 2.36 21.91 5.55
CA ARG A 7 1.90 20.57 5.89
C ARG A 7 2.48 19.71 4.79
N ARG A 8 3.56 18.98 5.08
CA ARG A 8 4.23 18.10 4.12
C ARG A 8 3.26 16.95 3.90
N SER A 9 2.27 17.21 3.06
CA SER A 9 1.17 16.33 2.79
C SER A 9 1.78 15.04 2.26
N ALA A 10 1.60 13.94 2.99
CA ALA A 10 2.05 12.62 2.54
C ALA A 10 1.34 12.18 1.24
N THR A 11 0.45 13.02 0.69
CA THR A 11 -0.26 12.88 -0.58
C THR A 11 0.62 12.37 -1.71
N GLY A 12 1.85 12.89 -1.89
CA GLY A 12 2.74 12.39 -2.94
C GLY A 12 3.08 10.91 -2.77
N ALA A 13 3.48 10.52 -1.56
CA ALA A 13 3.77 9.13 -1.22
C ALA A 13 2.50 8.26 -1.26
N TYR A 14 1.35 8.79 -0.87
CA TYR A 14 0.07 8.10 -0.94
C TYR A 14 -0.37 7.81 -2.39
N ILE A 15 -0.19 8.78 -3.31
CA ILE A 15 -0.47 8.57 -4.73
C ILE A 15 0.45 7.49 -5.31
N VAL A 16 1.74 7.53 -5.00
CA VAL A 16 2.70 6.50 -5.42
C VAL A 16 2.29 5.13 -4.89
N PHE A 17 1.87 5.05 -3.62
CA PHE A 17 1.35 3.83 -3.02
C PHE A 17 0.12 3.30 -3.76
N LEU A 18 -0.86 4.15 -4.07
CA LEU A 18 -2.06 3.73 -4.82
C LEU A 18 -1.71 3.21 -6.21
N ILE A 19 -0.82 3.89 -6.94
CA ILE A 19 -0.36 3.45 -8.25
C ILE A 19 0.34 2.09 -8.13
N ALA A 20 1.19 1.90 -7.13
CA ALA A 20 1.87 0.63 -6.89
C ALA A 20 0.90 -0.49 -6.54
N ALA A 21 -0.06 -0.25 -5.63
CA ALA A 21 -1.06 -1.22 -5.22
C ALA A 21 -1.93 -1.68 -6.40
N VAL A 22 -2.41 -0.74 -7.21
CA VAL A 22 -3.15 -1.05 -8.45
C VAL A 22 -2.25 -1.85 -9.40
N THR A 23 -1.04 -1.36 -9.67
CA THR A 23 -0.12 -2.02 -10.61
C THR A 23 0.18 -3.46 -10.21
N LEU A 24 0.36 -3.76 -8.92
CA LEU A 24 0.62 -5.10 -8.40
C LEU A 24 -0.58 -6.06 -8.53
N MET A 25 -1.80 -5.51 -8.58
CA MET A 25 -3.05 -6.26 -8.68
C MET A 25 -3.66 -6.26 -10.08
N THR A 26 -3.09 -5.50 -11.02
CA THR A 26 -3.55 -5.43 -12.40
C THR A 26 -2.48 -5.85 -13.39
N VAL A 27 -2.86 -5.98 -14.66
CA VAL A 27 -1.88 -6.14 -15.74
C VAL A 27 -0.96 -4.90 -15.78
N PRO A 28 0.34 -5.07 -16.08
CA PRO A 28 1.00 -6.32 -16.47
C PRO A 28 1.50 -7.17 -15.29
N VAL A 29 1.66 -6.62 -14.08
CA VAL A 29 2.40 -7.31 -13.01
C VAL A 29 1.64 -8.50 -12.47
N PHE A 30 0.31 -8.42 -12.38
CA PHE A 30 -0.50 -9.54 -11.91
C PHE A 30 -0.34 -10.79 -12.79
N THR A 31 0.02 -10.65 -14.07
CA THR A 31 0.26 -11.82 -14.96
C THR A 31 1.41 -12.70 -14.47
N PHE A 32 2.35 -12.15 -13.71
CA PHE A 32 3.39 -12.93 -13.04
C PHE A 32 2.80 -13.76 -11.88
N ALA A 33 1.81 -13.21 -11.18
CA ALA A 33 1.14 -13.86 -10.07
C ALA A 33 0.04 -14.83 -10.52
N ASP A 34 -0.48 -14.68 -11.74
CA ASP A 34 -1.59 -15.45 -12.32
C ASP A 34 -1.16 -16.87 -12.73
N ARG A 35 -0.72 -17.65 -11.75
CA ARG A 35 -0.36 -19.06 -11.90
C ARG A 35 -0.71 -19.82 -10.62
N VAL A 36 -1.03 -21.10 -10.78
CA VAL A 36 -1.36 -21.97 -9.65
C VAL A 36 -0.10 -22.42 -8.93
N GLU A 37 0.95 -22.78 -9.66
CA GLU A 37 2.21 -23.24 -9.10
C GLU A 37 3.25 -22.10 -9.03
N PRO A 38 4.11 -22.04 -8.00
CA PRO A 38 4.22 -23.00 -6.89
C PRO A 38 3.13 -22.80 -5.82
N LEU A 39 2.83 -23.86 -5.07
CA LEU A 39 1.99 -23.74 -3.87
C LEU A 39 2.80 -23.12 -2.73
N VAL A 40 2.29 -22.03 -2.15
CA VAL A 40 2.89 -21.34 -0.99
C VAL A 40 1.97 -21.51 0.21
N PHE A 41 2.45 -22.16 1.27
CA PHE A 41 1.62 -22.55 2.42
C PHE A 41 0.35 -23.35 2.06
N GLY A 42 0.41 -24.13 0.98
CA GLY A 42 -0.74 -24.88 0.45
C GLY A 42 -1.71 -24.06 -0.38
N LEU A 43 -1.47 -22.75 -0.56
CA LEU A 43 -2.24 -21.88 -1.43
C LEU A 43 -1.61 -21.82 -2.83
N PRO A 44 -2.42 -21.81 -3.90
CA PRO A 44 -2.00 -21.34 -5.21
C PRO A 44 -1.25 -20.02 -5.15
N PHE A 45 -0.23 -19.86 -6.00
CA PHE A 45 0.62 -18.66 -5.99
C PHE A 45 -0.17 -17.36 -6.16
N ASN A 46 -1.20 -17.36 -7.02
CA ASN A 46 -2.08 -16.21 -7.22
C ASN A 46 -2.80 -15.79 -5.93
N LEU A 47 -3.34 -16.73 -5.16
CA LEU A 47 -4.04 -16.47 -3.91
C LEU A 47 -3.07 -15.96 -2.84
N PHE A 48 -1.88 -16.57 -2.75
CA PHE A 48 -0.83 -16.09 -1.86
C PHE A 48 -0.44 -14.64 -2.18
N TRP A 49 -0.26 -14.32 -3.47
CA TRP A 49 0.09 -12.97 -3.91
C TRP A 49 -0.98 -11.94 -3.53
N ILE A 50 -2.25 -12.24 -3.77
CA ILE A 50 -3.37 -11.35 -3.42
C ILE A 50 -3.35 -11.05 -1.93
N VAL A 51 -3.25 -12.09 -1.09
CA VAL A 51 -3.20 -11.93 0.38
C VAL A 51 -1.99 -11.10 0.80
N LEU A 52 -0.81 -11.37 0.22
CA LEU A 52 0.42 -10.65 0.54
C LEU A 52 0.28 -9.15 0.24
N VAL A 53 -0.20 -8.79 -0.94
CA VAL A 53 -0.35 -7.39 -1.35
C VAL A 53 -1.45 -6.69 -0.53
N GLU A 54 -2.54 -7.38 -0.21
CA GLU A 54 -3.62 -6.84 0.64
C GLU A 54 -3.12 -6.55 2.07
N LEU A 55 -2.37 -7.48 2.67
CA LEU A 55 -1.77 -7.28 3.99
C LEU A 55 -0.76 -6.12 3.97
N ALA A 56 0.07 -6.03 2.94
CA ALA A 56 1.01 -4.92 2.78
C ALA A 56 0.29 -3.58 2.62
N ALA A 57 -0.80 -3.54 1.84
CA ALA A 57 -1.62 -2.35 1.64
C ALA A 57 -2.28 -1.89 2.95
N PHE A 58 -2.83 -2.84 3.72
CA PHE A 58 -3.41 -2.56 5.03
C PHE A 58 -2.38 -1.93 5.98
N VAL A 59 -1.19 -2.53 6.09
CA VAL A 59 -0.10 -1.98 6.92
C VAL A 59 0.33 -0.60 6.43
N ALA A 60 0.47 -0.39 5.12
CA ALA A 60 0.85 0.90 4.56
C ALA A 60 -0.17 2.00 4.89
N ILE A 61 -1.47 1.70 4.77
CA ILE A 61 -2.55 2.63 5.14
C ILE A 61 -2.50 2.96 6.64
N LEU A 62 -2.28 1.96 7.51
CA LEU A 62 -2.09 2.22 8.94
C LEU A 62 -0.88 3.13 9.20
N CYS A 63 0.24 2.92 8.50
CA CYS A 63 1.41 3.80 8.61
C CYS A 63 1.09 5.23 8.15
N PHE A 64 0.36 5.40 7.04
CA PHE A 64 -0.07 6.73 6.58
C PHE A 64 -1.00 7.39 7.59
N TYR A 65 -1.94 6.64 8.16
CA TYR A 65 -2.86 7.14 9.18
C TYR A 65 -2.11 7.62 10.42
N VAL A 66 -1.21 6.79 10.97
CA VAL A 66 -0.39 7.15 12.14
C VAL A 66 0.55 8.31 11.83
N TYR A 67 1.14 8.38 10.63
CA TYR A 67 2.00 9.48 10.24
C TYR A 67 1.24 10.82 10.16
N GLU A 68 0.02 10.81 9.65
CA GLU A 68 -0.79 12.01 9.47
C GLU A 68 -1.50 12.44 10.78
N HIS A 69 -1.98 11.49 11.59
CA HIS A 69 -2.78 11.77 12.80
C HIS A 69 -1.98 11.68 14.11
N GLY A 70 -0.91 10.89 14.16
CA GLY A 70 -0.01 10.80 15.33
C GLY A 70 0.80 12.07 15.59
N ARG A 71 0.75 13.05 14.69
CA ARG A 71 1.33 14.40 14.87
C ARG A 71 0.33 15.41 15.46
N GLY A 72 -0.91 14.98 15.75
CA GLY A 72 -1.99 15.84 16.23
C GLY A 72 -2.26 15.78 17.74
N SER A 73 -1.45 15.06 18.52
CA SER A 73 -1.66 14.86 19.97
C SER A 73 -0.77 15.73 20.87
N GLU A 74 -0.31 16.89 20.40
CA GLU A 74 0.37 17.91 21.23
C GLU A 74 -0.56 19.11 21.49
N THR A 75 -1.70 18.85 22.13
CA THR A 75 -2.55 19.88 22.77
C THR A 75 -2.74 19.55 24.23
#